data_AF-A0A164XGB2-F1
#
_entry.id   AF-A0A164XGB2-F1
#
_cell.length_a   1.000
_cell.length_b   1.000
_cell.length_c   1.000
_cell.angle_alpha   90.00
_cell.angle_beta   90.00
_cell.angle_gamma   90.00
#
_symmetry.space_group_name_H-M   'P 1'
#
loop_
_entity.id
_entity.type
_entity.pdbx_description
1 polymer ?
#
loop_
_entity_poly.entity_id
_entity_poly.type
_entity_poly.pdbx_seq_one_letter_code
_entity_poly.pdbx_strand_id
1 'polypeptide(L)'
;MKDLRERSADENSRRRVKCINMKSSLLFRLFRIRPLFYQVTRLSSRVTHPNSFALRSHTCGELRKSDVGRKVKLSGWVQFQRLNKFVLLRDAYGVTQLMVPDERLDLLNKVQDIPLESVISAEGKVSARPPGQANAKQSTGEIEVVVEDFQVLSSSTPNLPFTIQESPKVSSCFWDIVYIDTIE
;
A
#
# COMPACT_ATOMS: atom_id res chain seq x y z
N MET A 1 -8.14 -55.47 34.94
CA MET A 1 -7.80 -56.50 35.95
C MET A 1 -6.28 -56.62 35.97
N LYS A 2 -5.63 -56.21 37.08
CA LYS A 2 -4.17 -56.23 37.37
C LYS A 2 -3.34 -55.25 36.51
N ASP A 3 -2.79 -54.13 36.98
CA ASP A 3 -2.00 -53.79 38.18
C ASP A 3 -0.54 -54.30 38.14
N LEU A 4 0.39 -53.40 38.55
CA LEU A 4 1.85 -53.56 38.79
C LEU A 4 2.77 -53.42 37.55
N ARG A 5 3.92 -52.73 37.52
CA ARG A 5 4.91 -52.13 38.46
C ARG A 5 5.89 -51.34 37.54
N GLU A 6 6.46 -50.16 37.85
CA GLU A 6 7.52 -49.81 38.83
C GLU A 6 7.72 -48.28 38.72
N ARG A 7 7.59 -47.48 39.80
CA ARG A 7 8.66 -47.04 40.74
C ARG A 7 9.85 -46.38 40.04
N SER A 8 10.15 -45.10 40.24
CA SER A 8 10.65 -44.46 41.47
C SER A 8 10.43 -42.93 41.37
N ALA A 9 9.82 -42.26 42.37
CA ALA A 9 10.45 -41.68 43.58
C ALA A 9 11.59 -40.71 43.20
N ASP A 10 11.44 -39.39 43.37
CA ASP A 10 11.56 -38.64 44.62
C ASP A 10 11.28 -37.14 44.29
N GLU A 11 10.83 -36.20 45.12
CA GLU A 11 10.48 -36.15 46.53
C GLU A 11 9.79 -34.79 46.76
N ASN A 12 8.51 -34.81 47.10
CA ASN A 12 7.92 -34.14 48.26
C ASN A 12 8.88 -33.19 49.04
N SER A 13 8.61 -31.93 49.35
CA SER A 13 7.54 -31.48 50.26
C SER A 13 7.84 -29.99 50.56
N ARG A 14 6.88 -29.09 50.39
CA ARG A 14 6.06 -28.49 51.45
C ARG A 14 6.80 -28.05 52.74
N ARG A 15 6.83 -26.72 52.88
CA ARG A 15 6.32 -25.91 54.02
C ARG A 15 7.27 -25.56 55.19
N ARG A 16 7.29 -24.24 55.40
CA ARG A 16 7.29 -23.46 56.66
C ARG A 16 8.54 -23.49 57.53
N VAL A 17 9.11 -22.30 57.71
CA VAL A 17 9.44 -21.79 59.06
C VAL A 17 9.09 -20.29 59.12
N LYS A 18 8.32 -19.91 60.15
CA LYS A 18 8.15 -18.53 60.62
C LYS A 18 9.31 -18.21 61.57
N CYS A 19 9.95 -17.06 61.45
CA CYS A 19 10.69 -16.38 62.53
C CYS A 19 10.52 -14.86 62.30
N ILE A 20 9.64 -14.18 63.03
CA ILE A 20 9.86 -13.49 64.32
C ILE A 20 10.80 -12.28 64.21
N ASN A 21 10.24 -11.17 64.69
CA ASN A 21 10.66 -9.78 64.71
C ASN A 21 11.82 -9.56 65.70
N MET A 22 12.84 -8.75 65.37
CA MET A 22 13.75 -8.16 66.38
C MET A 22 14.25 -6.77 65.96
N LYS A 23 14.21 -5.87 66.95
CA LYS A 23 14.34 -4.41 66.87
C LYS A 23 15.78 -3.92 66.62
N SER A 24 15.94 -2.83 65.87
CA SER A 24 16.92 -1.74 66.13
C SER A 24 16.70 -0.64 65.08
N SER A 25 16.08 0.50 65.40
CA SER A 25 16.61 1.71 66.06
C SER A 25 17.66 2.48 65.25
N LEU A 26 17.37 3.78 65.08
CA LEU A 26 18.24 4.91 64.73
C LEU A 26 18.47 5.25 63.25
N LEU A 27 17.66 6.24 62.82
CA LEU A 27 18.10 7.50 62.20
C LEU A 27 19.19 7.43 61.12
N PHE A 28 18.78 7.44 59.84
CA PHE A 28 19.44 8.29 58.84
C PHE A 28 18.42 8.91 57.89
N ARG A 29 18.33 10.24 58.01
CA ARG A 29 17.68 11.17 57.09
C ARG A 29 18.35 11.11 55.71
N LEU A 30 17.56 11.52 54.70
CA LEU A 30 17.96 12.03 53.38
C LEU A 30 18.30 10.98 52.31
N PHE A 31 17.35 10.68 51.42
CA PHE A 31 17.32 11.22 50.05
C PHE A 31 16.16 10.55 49.31
N ARG A 32 15.05 11.27 49.16
CA ARG A 32 13.91 10.87 48.34
C ARG A 32 14.29 11.11 46.87
N ILE A 33 15.06 10.19 46.28
CA ILE A 33 15.27 10.19 44.83
C ILE A 33 14.00 9.60 44.21
N ARG A 34 13.06 10.48 43.83
CA ARG A 34 11.99 10.10 42.92
C ARG A 34 12.68 9.66 41.63
N PRO A 35 12.52 8.41 41.16
CA PRO A 35 12.92 8.11 39.81
C PRO A 35 12.09 9.04 38.92
N LEU A 36 12.78 9.88 38.15
CA LEU A 36 12.21 10.59 37.02
C LEU A 36 11.69 9.50 36.09
N PHE A 37 10.43 9.13 36.30
CA PHE A 37 9.63 8.38 35.36
C PHE A 37 9.52 9.31 34.16
N TYR A 38 10.48 9.19 33.25
CA TYR A 38 10.43 9.79 31.94
C TYR A 38 9.17 9.22 31.29
N GLN A 39 8.07 9.96 31.37
CA GLN A 39 6.97 9.76 30.46
C GLN A 39 7.55 10.09 29.08
N VAL A 40 7.93 9.03 28.37
CA VAL A 40 8.07 9.08 26.93
C VAL A 40 6.67 9.40 26.42
N THR A 41 6.39 10.70 26.28
CA THR A 41 5.22 11.18 25.57
C THR A 41 5.28 10.54 24.21
N ARG A 42 4.37 9.61 23.93
CA ARG A 42 4.11 9.16 22.56
C ARG A 42 3.79 10.41 21.77
N LEU A 43 4.77 10.93 21.04
CA LEU A 43 4.51 11.80 19.91
C LEU A 43 3.70 10.93 18.95
N SER A 44 2.38 11.06 19.03
CA SER A 44 1.50 10.61 17.98
C SER A 44 1.92 11.43 16.76
N SER A 45 2.77 10.82 15.93
CA SER A 45 3.04 11.33 14.61
C SER A 45 1.69 11.42 13.93
N ARG A 46 1.21 12.65 13.72
CA ARG A 46 0.22 12.88 12.69
C ARG A 46 0.94 12.56 11.40
N VAL A 47 0.86 11.31 10.96
CA VAL A 47 1.31 10.87 9.65
C VAL A 47 0.46 11.66 8.67
N THR A 48 1.04 12.73 8.12
CA THR A 48 0.46 13.43 6.98
C THR A 48 0.36 12.40 5.87
N HIS A 49 -0.86 12.06 5.46
CA HIS A 49 -1.06 11.13 4.36
C HIS A 49 -0.32 11.69 3.13
N PRO A 50 0.46 10.87 2.39
CA PRO A 50 1.25 11.33 1.24
C PRO A 50 0.40 12.01 0.15
N ASN A 51 -0.92 11.89 0.25
CA ASN A 51 -1.89 12.46 -0.68
C ASN A 51 -2.57 13.76 -0.19
N SER A 52 -2.19 14.29 0.98
CA SER A 52 -2.85 15.50 1.54
C SER A 52 -2.71 16.78 0.70
N PHE A 53 -1.69 16.86 -0.16
CA PHE A 53 -1.45 17.99 -1.07
C PHE A 53 -1.68 17.65 -2.56
N ALA A 54 -2.15 16.44 -2.86
CA ALA A 54 -2.27 15.94 -4.23
C ALA A 54 -3.73 15.89 -4.69
N LEU A 55 -3.96 15.98 -6.00
CA LEU A 55 -5.28 15.82 -6.65
C LEU A 55 -5.79 14.35 -6.64
N ARG A 56 -5.39 13.56 -5.64
CA ARG A 56 -5.73 12.14 -5.49
C ARG A 56 -5.98 11.83 -4.02
N SER A 57 -6.76 10.79 -3.74
CA SER A 57 -6.95 10.32 -2.37
C SER A 57 -5.99 9.19 -2.01
N HIS A 58 -5.70 8.32 -2.98
CA HIS A 58 -4.87 7.13 -2.79
C HIS A 58 -3.75 7.05 -3.84
N THR A 59 -2.67 6.35 -3.51
CA THR A 59 -1.66 5.96 -4.51
C THR A 59 -2.12 4.72 -5.28
N CYS A 60 -1.68 4.57 -6.53
CA CYS A 60 -2.06 3.39 -7.33
C CYS A 60 -1.46 2.08 -6.80
N GLY A 61 -0.50 2.11 -5.87
CA GLY A 61 0.18 0.92 -5.35
C GLY A 61 -0.35 0.42 -4.00
N GLU A 62 -1.13 1.21 -3.28
CA GLU A 62 -1.50 0.91 -1.88
C GLU A 62 -2.81 0.13 -1.72
N LEU A 63 -3.68 0.12 -2.73
CA LEU A 63 -5.00 -0.52 -2.64
C LEU A 63 -4.90 -2.03 -2.43
N ARG A 64 -5.70 -2.56 -1.51
CA ARG A 64 -5.78 -4.00 -1.20
C ARG A 64 -7.23 -4.47 -1.17
N LYS A 65 -7.42 -5.78 -1.04
CA LYS A 65 -8.74 -6.40 -0.88
C LYS A 65 -9.53 -5.85 0.32
N SER A 66 -8.86 -5.34 1.34
CA SER A 66 -9.48 -4.66 2.49
C SER A 66 -10.17 -3.34 2.12
N ASP A 67 -9.86 -2.76 0.96
CA ASP A 67 -10.40 -1.48 0.51
C ASP A 67 -11.62 -1.63 -0.40
N VAL A 68 -12.04 -2.87 -0.69
CA VAL A 68 -13.22 -3.14 -1.52
C VAL A 68 -14.44 -2.42 -0.93
N GLY A 69 -15.14 -1.70 -1.80
CA GLY A 69 -16.29 -0.87 -1.47
C GLY A 69 -15.96 0.61 -1.21
N ARG A 70 -14.70 0.99 -1.03
CA ARG A 70 -14.30 2.39 -0.81
C ARG A 70 -14.33 3.19 -2.11
N LYS A 71 -14.70 4.47 -2.01
CA LYS A 71 -14.52 5.45 -3.08
C LYS A 71 -13.10 6.00 -3.05
N VAL A 72 -12.43 5.98 -4.19
CA VAL A 72 -11.04 6.39 -4.34
C VAL A 72 -10.89 7.29 -5.56
N LYS A 73 -9.92 8.19 -5.50
CA LYS A 73 -9.48 9.05 -6.60
C LYS A 73 -8.03 8.72 -6.84
N LEU A 74 -7.74 8.25 -8.04
CA LEU A 74 -6.40 7.87 -8.49
C LEU A 74 -5.98 8.79 -9.63
N SER A 75 -4.69 9.12 -9.67
CA SER A 75 -4.11 9.88 -10.76
C SER A 75 -2.78 9.26 -11.16
N GLY A 76 -2.49 9.25 -12.46
CA GLY A 76 -1.29 8.61 -12.99
C GLY A 76 -1.27 8.56 -14.52
N TRP A 77 -0.37 7.76 -15.05
CA TRP A 77 -0.17 7.56 -16.49
C TRP A 77 -0.89 6.31 -16.99
N VAL A 78 -1.53 6.42 -18.15
CA VAL A 78 -2.16 5.30 -18.86
C VAL A 78 -1.06 4.39 -19.42
N GLN A 79 -0.77 3.30 -18.72
CA GLN A 79 0.33 2.40 -19.08
C GLN A 79 -0.06 1.41 -20.18
N PHE A 80 -1.31 0.95 -20.16
CA PHE A 80 -1.84 0.01 -21.14
C PHE A 80 -3.37 0.01 -21.12
N GLN A 81 -3.99 -0.31 -22.25
CA GLN A 81 -5.43 -0.42 -22.38
C GLN A 81 -5.82 -1.73 -23.05
N ARG A 82 -6.94 -2.32 -22.63
CA ARG A 82 -7.48 -3.56 -23.19
C ARG A 82 -8.97 -3.46 -23.41
N LEU A 83 -9.44 -3.98 -24.54
CA LEU A 83 -10.85 -4.11 -24.88
C LEU A 83 -11.65 -2.79 -24.72
N ASN A 84 -10.96 -1.66 -24.87
CA ASN A 84 -11.47 -0.29 -24.70
C ASN A 84 -12.18 0.00 -23.36
N LYS A 85 -12.01 -0.86 -22.34
CA LYS A 85 -12.66 -0.71 -21.03
C LYS A 85 -11.76 -0.92 -19.83
N PHE A 86 -10.67 -1.67 -20.00
CA PHE A 86 -9.70 -1.89 -18.95
C PHE A 86 -8.49 -1.00 -19.19
N VAL A 87 -8.13 -0.21 -18.18
CA VAL A 87 -6.97 0.69 -18.23
C VAL A 87 -6.03 0.33 -17.07
N LEU A 88 -4.77 0.11 -17.37
CA LEU A 88 -3.72 0.01 -16.35
C LEU A 88 -3.20 1.40 -16.06
N LEU A 89 -3.52 1.92 -14.88
CA LEU A 89 -3.06 3.21 -14.40
C LEU A 89 -1.79 3.02 -13.57
N ARG A 90 -0.69 3.62 -14.01
CA ARG A 90 0.62 3.56 -13.34
C ARG A 90 0.91 4.86 -12.63
N ASP A 91 1.55 4.75 -11.47
CA ASP A 91 2.10 5.83 -10.68
C ASP A 91 3.48 5.38 -10.13
N ALA A 92 4.21 6.28 -9.48
CA ALA A 92 5.51 6.00 -8.88
C ALA A 92 5.49 4.83 -7.89
N TYR A 93 4.33 4.56 -7.26
CA TYR A 93 4.18 3.54 -6.22
C TYR A 93 3.64 2.20 -6.73
N GLY A 94 3.18 2.13 -7.99
CA GLY A 94 2.64 0.89 -8.55
C GLY A 94 1.60 1.11 -9.64
N VAL A 95 0.89 0.02 -9.96
CA VAL A 95 -0.10 -0.04 -11.04
C VAL A 95 -1.42 -0.52 -10.47
N THR A 96 -2.53 0.08 -10.88
CA THR A 96 -3.89 -0.38 -10.57
C THR A 96 -4.69 -0.52 -11.85
N GLN A 97 -5.54 -1.55 -11.92
CA GLN A 97 -6.49 -1.73 -13.02
C GLN A 97 -7.73 -0.90 -12.76
N LEU A 98 -8.09 -0.06 -13.71
CA LEU A 98 -9.38 0.61 -13.82
C LEU A 98 -10.27 -0.20 -14.77
N MET A 99 -11.55 -0.30 -14.43
CA MET A 99 -12.58 -0.95 -15.22
C MET A 99 -13.71 0.05 -15.45
N VAL A 100 -14.01 0.33 -16.72
CA VAL A 100 -15.14 1.16 -17.10
C VAL A 100 -16.37 0.27 -17.27
N PRO A 101 -17.50 0.55 -16.59
CA PRO A 101 -18.75 -0.17 -16.78
C PRO A 101 -19.27 -0.06 -18.22
N ASP A 102 -19.82 -1.15 -18.76
CA ASP A 102 -20.38 -1.19 -20.12
C ASP A 102 -21.60 -0.23 -20.28
N GLU A 103 -22.26 0.13 -19.18
CA GLU A 103 -23.37 1.08 -19.12
C GLU A 103 -22.94 2.55 -19.34
N ARG A 104 -21.65 2.86 -19.17
CA ARG A 104 -21.10 4.23 -19.23
C ARG A 104 -20.43 4.51 -20.57
N LEU A 105 -21.25 4.58 -21.63
CA LEU A 105 -20.80 4.88 -22.99
C LEU A 105 -20.02 6.19 -23.09
N ASP A 106 -20.37 7.19 -22.27
CA ASP A 106 -19.67 8.47 -22.15
C ASP A 106 -18.21 8.31 -21.72
N LEU A 107 -17.94 7.39 -20.79
CA LEU A 107 -16.59 7.10 -20.30
C LEU A 107 -15.83 6.16 -21.24
N LEU A 108 -16.52 5.20 -21.87
CA LEU A 108 -15.91 4.27 -22.82
C LEU A 108 -15.33 5.00 -24.03
N ASN A 109 -16.07 5.95 -24.61
CA ASN A 109 -15.59 6.77 -25.72
C ASN A 109 -14.36 7.58 -25.31
N LYS A 110 -14.39 8.23 -24.14
CA LYS A 110 -13.23 8.95 -23.59
C LYS A 110 -12.02 8.04 -23.46
N VAL A 111 -12.19 6.85 -22.91
CA VAL A 111 -11.10 5.90 -22.69
C VAL A 111 -10.55 5.36 -24.01
N GLN A 112 -11.38 5.13 -25.02
CA GLN A 112 -10.96 4.67 -26.34
C GLN A 112 -10.02 5.65 -27.06
N ASP A 113 -10.26 6.96 -26.92
CA ASP A 113 -9.53 7.98 -27.66
C ASP A 113 -8.21 8.41 -26.99
N ILE A 114 -7.90 7.87 -25.81
CA ILE A 114 -6.75 8.31 -25.02
C ILE A 114 -5.46 7.63 -25.48
N PRO A 115 -4.44 8.41 -25.88
CA PRO A 115 -3.15 7.83 -26.20
C PRO A 115 -2.46 7.29 -24.93
N LEU A 116 -1.61 6.28 -25.12
CA LEU A 116 -0.78 5.75 -24.05
C LEU A 116 0.11 6.84 -23.43
N GLU A 117 0.45 6.65 -22.15
CA GLU A 117 1.20 7.59 -21.31
C GLU A 117 0.52 8.96 -21.12
N SER A 118 -0.77 9.09 -21.44
CA SER A 118 -1.55 10.26 -21.04
C SER A 118 -1.75 10.29 -19.52
N VAL A 119 -1.77 11.50 -18.95
CA VAL A 119 -2.00 11.72 -17.52
C VAL A 119 -3.50 11.88 -17.28
N ILE A 120 -4.05 11.00 -16.45
CA ILE A 120 -5.48 10.96 -16.14
C ILE A 120 -5.73 11.03 -14.64
N SER A 121 -6.92 11.49 -14.29
CA SER A 121 -7.51 11.38 -12.96
C SER A 121 -8.81 10.61 -13.08
N ALA A 122 -8.93 9.53 -12.32
CA ALA A 122 -10.12 8.68 -12.28
C ALA A 122 -10.66 8.59 -10.86
N GLU A 123 -11.96 8.82 -10.71
CA GLU A 123 -12.69 8.58 -9.48
C GLU A 123 -13.54 7.34 -9.64
N GLY A 124 -13.60 6.50 -8.61
CA GLY A 124 -14.31 5.24 -8.71
C GLY A 124 -14.39 4.48 -7.41
N LYS A 125 -14.98 3.29 -7.49
CA LYS A 125 -15.17 2.39 -6.35
C LYS A 125 -14.28 1.16 -6.49
N VAL A 126 -13.57 0.82 -5.42
CA VAL A 126 -12.75 -0.40 -5.39
C VAL A 126 -13.67 -1.62 -5.40
N SER A 127 -13.42 -2.55 -6.32
CA SER A 127 -14.09 -3.83 -6.44
C SER A 127 -13.06 -4.97 -6.45
N ALA A 128 -13.48 -6.14 -5.98
CA ALA A 128 -12.68 -7.34 -6.15
C ALA A 128 -12.76 -7.81 -7.61
N ARG A 129 -11.65 -8.31 -8.16
CA ARG A 129 -11.69 -8.93 -9.48
C ARG A 129 -12.54 -10.21 -9.44
N PRO A 130 -13.17 -10.58 -10.57
CA PRO A 130 -13.88 -11.86 -10.68
C PRO A 130 -12.97 -13.06 -10.34
N PRO A 131 -13.55 -14.16 -9.84
CA PRO A 131 -12.78 -15.37 -9.52
C PRO A 131 -12.02 -15.87 -10.76
N GLY A 132 -10.72 -16.15 -10.60
CA GLY A 132 -9.84 -16.58 -11.69
C GLY A 132 -9.18 -15.45 -12.50
N GLN A 133 -9.54 -14.18 -12.27
CA GLN A 133 -8.92 -13.01 -12.94
C GLN A 133 -7.92 -12.23 -12.07
N ALA A 134 -7.58 -12.77 -10.90
CA ALA A 134 -6.58 -12.18 -10.02
C ALA A 134 -5.16 -12.32 -10.61
N ASN A 135 -4.39 -11.24 -10.59
CA ASN A 135 -3.01 -11.23 -11.06
C ASN A 135 -2.02 -11.33 -9.89
N ALA A 136 -1.51 -12.53 -9.61
CA ALA A 136 -0.56 -12.76 -8.51
C ALA A 136 0.78 -12.02 -8.66
N LYS A 137 1.12 -11.51 -9.84
CA LYS A 137 2.36 -10.74 -10.07
C LYS A 137 2.25 -9.28 -9.59
N GLN A 138 1.04 -8.78 -9.33
CA GLN A 138 0.79 -7.40 -8.93
C GLN A 138 0.23 -7.34 -7.52
N SER A 139 0.72 -6.40 -6.71
CA SER A 139 0.23 -6.18 -5.33
C SER A 139 -1.26 -5.81 -5.25
N THR A 140 -1.76 -5.14 -6.28
CA THR A 140 -3.16 -4.73 -6.48
C THR A 140 -3.92 -5.73 -7.38
N GLY A 141 -3.33 -6.87 -7.71
CA GLY A 141 -3.85 -7.79 -8.71
C GLY A 141 -5.13 -8.52 -8.31
N GLU A 142 -5.53 -8.45 -7.04
CA GLU A 142 -6.82 -8.99 -6.55
C GLU A 142 -7.99 -8.02 -6.69
N ILE A 143 -7.70 -6.74 -6.95
CA ILE A 143 -8.71 -5.67 -7.02
C ILE A 143 -8.68 -4.96 -8.38
N GLU A 144 -9.74 -4.21 -8.63
CA GLU A 144 -9.87 -3.25 -9.70
C GLU A 144 -10.71 -2.06 -9.22
N VAL A 145 -10.62 -0.92 -9.90
CA VAL A 145 -11.42 0.27 -9.58
C VAL A 145 -12.45 0.45 -10.68
N VAL A 146 -13.72 0.36 -10.31
CA VAL A 146 -14.85 0.64 -11.19
C VAL A 146 -14.99 2.16 -11.33
N VAL A 147 -14.76 2.67 -12.53
CA VAL A 147 -14.69 4.11 -12.79
C VAL A 147 -16.08 4.74 -12.76
N GLU A 148 -16.26 5.76 -11.93
CA GLU A 148 -17.47 6.58 -11.84
C GLU A 148 -17.29 7.91 -12.60
N ASP A 149 -16.12 8.53 -12.49
CA ASP A 149 -15.75 9.75 -13.20
C ASP A 149 -14.32 9.67 -13.75
N PHE A 150 -14.10 10.35 -14.88
CA PHE A 150 -12.88 10.27 -15.65
C PHE A 150 -12.52 11.62 -16.27
N GLN A 151 -11.31 12.09 -15.95
CA GLN A 151 -10.75 13.34 -16.44
C GLN A 151 -9.36 13.13 -17.04
N VAL A 152 -9.15 13.64 -18.26
CA VAL A 152 -7.81 13.74 -18.85
C VAL A 152 -7.18 15.04 -18.34
N LEU A 153 -6.05 14.92 -17.64
CA LEU A 153 -5.29 16.09 -17.15
C LEU A 153 -4.31 16.58 -18.20
N SER A 154 -3.66 15.66 -18.89
CA SER A 154 -2.76 15.97 -20.01
C SER A 154 -2.80 14.83 -21.02
N SER A 155 -3.07 15.16 -22.28
CA SER A 155 -2.97 14.20 -23.37
C SER A 155 -1.51 14.02 -23.78
N SER A 156 -1.11 12.78 -24.04
CA SER A 156 0.19 12.47 -24.63
C SER A 156 0.14 12.56 -26.17
N THR A 157 1.30 12.61 -26.81
CA THR A 157 1.42 12.52 -28.27
C THR A 157 1.11 11.10 -28.74
N PRO A 158 0.17 10.88 -29.67
CA PRO A 158 -0.06 9.56 -30.23
C PRO A 158 1.19 9.11 -31.00
N ASN A 159 1.72 7.93 -30.67
CA ASN A 159 2.97 7.32 -31.20
C ASN A 159 4.26 7.85 -30.56
N LEU A 160 4.51 7.46 -29.31
CA LEU A 160 5.81 7.69 -28.69
C LEU A 160 6.89 6.84 -29.39
N PRO A 161 8.12 7.37 -29.54
CA PRO A 161 9.23 6.66 -30.19
C PRO A 161 9.73 5.43 -29.41
N PHE A 162 9.28 5.24 -28.16
CA PHE A 162 9.61 4.10 -27.31
C PHE A 162 8.42 3.70 -26.44
N THR A 163 8.41 2.44 -25.99
CA THR A 163 7.41 1.92 -25.05
C THR A 163 8.06 1.71 -23.67
N ILE A 164 7.45 2.23 -22.61
CA ILE A 164 8.02 2.18 -21.24
C ILE A 164 8.03 0.76 -20.63
N GLN A 165 7.22 -0.15 -21.19
CA GLN A 165 7.09 -1.54 -20.70
C GLN A 165 8.34 -2.40 -20.96
N GLU A 166 9.15 -2.06 -21.96
CA GLU A 166 10.35 -2.82 -22.28
C GLU A 166 11.56 -2.16 -21.61
N SER A 167 12.36 -2.93 -20.87
CA SER A 167 13.77 -2.57 -20.71
C SER A 167 14.31 -2.42 -22.14
N PRO A 168 14.80 -1.24 -22.56
CA PRO A 168 15.27 -1.09 -23.93
C PRO A 168 16.35 -2.16 -24.15
N LYS A 169 16.13 -3.05 -25.13
CA LYS A 169 17.26 -3.76 -25.73
C LYS A 169 18.06 -2.64 -26.38
N VAL A 170 19.12 -2.20 -25.72
CA VAL A 170 19.96 -1.11 -26.23
C VAL A 170 20.62 -1.60 -27.51
N SER A 171 19.96 -1.35 -28.63
CA SER A 171 20.55 -1.41 -29.96
C SER A 171 20.75 0.03 -30.42
N SER A 172 21.97 0.52 -30.25
CA SER A 172 22.65 1.67 -30.90
C SER A 172 21.98 3.04 -31.00
N CYS A 173 20.66 3.20 -30.94
CA CYS A 173 19.94 4.47 -31.15
C CYS A 173 19.53 5.06 -29.79
N PHE A 174 20.49 5.26 -28.89
CA PHE A 174 20.25 5.91 -27.59
C PHE A 174 20.57 7.41 -27.62
N TRP A 175 21.27 7.88 -28.67
CA TRP A 175 21.77 9.25 -28.76
C TRP A 175 20.84 10.22 -29.49
N ASP A 176 19.80 9.74 -30.20
CA ASP A 176 18.95 10.61 -31.01
C ASP A 176 17.87 11.36 -30.20
N ILE A 177 17.60 10.97 -28.94
CA ILE A 177 16.53 11.58 -28.12
C ILE A 177 17.05 12.77 -27.28
N VAL A 178 18.36 12.91 -27.11
CA VAL A 178 18.94 14.05 -26.33
C VAL A 178 19.09 15.32 -27.19
N TYR A 179 18.87 15.25 -28.50
CA TYR A 179 19.10 16.34 -29.45
C TYR A 179 17.83 17.14 -29.84
N ILE A 180 16.87 17.31 -28.92
CA ILE A 180 15.69 18.20 -29.14
C ILE A 180 15.61 19.35 -28.11
N ASP A 181 16.49 19.41 -27.11
CA ASP A 181 16.51 20.50 -26.12
C ASP A 181 17.52 21.62 -26.41
N THR A 182 18.09 21.72 -27.61
CA THR A 182 19.02 22.83 -27.92
C THR A 182 19.09 23.17 -29.42
N ILE A 183 18.02 23.67 -30.02
CA ILE A 183 18.14 24.53 -31.21
C ILE A 183 17.14 25.67 -31.10
N GLU A 184 17.70 26.88 -31.07
CA GLU A 184 17.10 28.19 -31.29
C GLU A 184 16.66 28.36 -32.76
#